data_AF-A0A932BCB5-F1
#
_entry.id   AF-A0A932BCB5-F1
#
_cell.length_a   1.000
_cell.length_b   1.000
_cell.length_c   1.000
_cell.angle_alpha   90.00
_cell.angle_beta   90.00
_cell.angle_gamma   90.00
#
_symmetry.space_group_name_H-M   'P 1'
#
loop_
_entity.id
_entity.type
_entity.pdbx_description
1 polymer ?
#
loop_
_entity_poly.entity_id
_entity_poly.type
_entity_poly.pdbx_seq_one_letter_code
_entity_poly.pdbx_strand_id
1 'polypeptide(L)'
;MMIVRCVLLSLALISSAVVAKDQNFVGWLIYPTQAGSPSIELPTERGPWRLLRPDGSLIVEMTQPRLKPGYTFNFGECRIGGVIRHDLVAMVRHVNAREWSKEVEAVWIADPEARHFIAQFGKNIECRNEGYGV
;
A
#
# COMPACT_ATOMS: atom_id res chain seq x y z
N MET A 1 -47.94 0.53 33.29
CA MET A 1 -46.89 -0.45 32.96
C MET A 1 -46.27 -0.12 31.59
N MET A 2 -45.71 1.09 31.43
CA MET A 2 -45.32 1.66 30.12
C MET A 2 -43.91 2.28 30.10
N ILE A 3 -43.19 2.26 31.23
CA ILE A 3 -41.89 2.91 31.39
C ILE A 3 -40.74 1.93 31.07
N VAL A 4 -40.94 0.63 31.28
CA VAL A 4 -39.89 -0.40 31.10
C VAL A 4 -39.57 -0.66 29.61
N ARG A 5 -40.53 -0.41 28.69
CA ARG A 5 -40.33 -0.65 27.26
C ARG A 5 -39.49 0.43 26.56
N CYS A 6 -39.50 1.67 27.04
CA CYS A 6 -38.73 2.75 26.41
C CYS A 6 -37.23 2.70 26.74
N VAL A 7 -36.86 2.15 27.91
CA VAL A 7 -35.45 2.06 28.33
C VAL A 7 -34.68 1.00 27.53
N LEU A 8 -35.36 -0.07 27.09
CA LEU A 8 -34.73 -1.13 26.29
C LEU A 8 -34.45 -0.73 24.84
N LEU A 9 -35.20 0.22 24.26
CA LEU A 9 -34.93 0.72 22.90
C LEU A 9 -33.70 1.66 22.85
N SER A 10 -33.40 2.37 23.92
CA SER A 10 -32.24 3.28 23.97
C SER A 10 -30.91 2.55 24.16
N LEU A 11 -30.90 1.32 24.69
CA LEU A 11 -29.66 0.51 24.80
C LEU A 11 -29.24 -0.15 23.49
N ALA A 12 -30.14 -0.28 22.50
CA ALA A 12 -29.80 -0.92 21.22
C ALA A 12 -29.04 0.01 20.25
N LEU A 13 -29.03 1.33 20.51
CA LEU A 13 -28.42 2.33 19.61
C LEU A 13 -26.95 2.63 19.91
N ILE A 14 -26.38 2.10 20.99
CA ILE A 14 -25.02 2.47 21.44
C ILE A 14 -23.97 1.39 21.08
N SER A 15 -24.39 0.17 20.72
CA SER A 15 -23.46 -0.95 20.48
C SER A 15 -22.90 -1.05 19.05
N SER A 16 -23.08 -0.02 18.23
CA SER A 16 -22.52 0.02 16.86
C SER A 16 -21.54 1.16 16.65
N ALA A 17 -20.94 1.68 17.72
CA ALA A 17 -19.61 2.25 17.61
C ALA A 17 -18.63 1.08 17.43
N VAL A 18 -18.62 0.51 16.23
CA VAL A 18 -17.48 -0.28 15.75
C VAL A 18 -16.30 0.64 15.95
N VAL A 19 -15.49 0.33 16.96
CA VAL A 19 -14.19 0.96 17.17
C VAL A 19 -13.42 0.63 15.90
N ALA A 20 -13.43 1.55 14.94
CA ALA A 20 -12.47 1.55 13.85
C ALA A 20 -11.12 1.63 14.56
N LYS A 21 -10.46 0.47 14.69
CA LYS A 21 -9.10 0.40 15.22
C LYS A 21 -8.31 1.37 14.36
N ASP A 22 -7.83 2.46 14.96
CA ASP A 22 -6.96 3.42 14.27
C ASP A 22 -5.81 2.62 13.66
N GLN A 23 -5.87 2.46 12.34
CA GLN A 23 -4.89 1.71 11.60
C GLN A 23 -3.83 2.70 11.18
N ASN A 24 -2.59 2.47 11.62
CA ASN A 24 -1.47 3.29 11.20
C ASN A 24 -1.15 2.96 9.73
N PHE A 25 -0.98 4.00 8.93
CA PHE A 25 -0.55 3.90 7.53
C PHE A 25 0.85 4.51 7.36
N VAL A 26 1.62 3.94 6.45
CA VAL A 26 2.86 4.53 5.93
C VAL A 26 2.62 4.87 4.47
N GLY A 27 2.96 6.09 4.07
CA GLY A 27 2.77 6.55 2.71
C GLY A 27 4.04 7.11 2.09
N TRP A 28 4.13 7.04 0.76
CA TRP A 28 5.16 7.72 -0.02
C TRP A 28 4.56 8.30 -1.30
N LEU A 29 5.26 9.29 -1.87
CA LEU A 29 4.87 9.97 -3.10
C LEU A 29 5.29 9.15 -4.32
N ILE A 30 4.39 8.99 -5.30
CA ILE A 30 4.70 8.25 -6.53
C ILE A 30 5.46 9.09 -7.58
N TYR A 31 5.44 10.41 -7.45
CA TYR A 31 6.23 11.38 -8.23
C TYR A 31 6.94 12.36 -7.28
N PRO A 32 8.02 11.94 -6.59
CA PRO A 32 8.58 12.71 -5.47
C PRO A 32 9.11 14.11 -5.85
N THR A 33 9.37 14.37 -7.12
CA THR A 33 9.84 15.67 -7.63
C THR A 33 8.71 16.60 -8.07
N GLN A 34 7.45 16.15 -8.08
CA GLN A 34 6.31 16.92 -8.55
C GLN A 34 5.48 17.47 -7.39
N ALA A 35 5.16 18.76 -7.43
CA ALA A 35 4.19 19.36 -6.52
C ALA A 35 2.81 18.74 -6.80
N GLY A 36 2.11 18.33 -5.73
CA GLY A 36 0.82 17.65 -5.89
C GLY A 36 0.94 16.20 -6.40
N SER A 37 2.04 15.51 -6.07
CA SER A 37 2.12 14.07 -6.31
C SER A 37 1.06 13.30 -5.51
N PRO A 38 0.35 12.35 -6.12
CA PRO A 38 -0.39 11.32 -5.40
C PRO A 38 0.53 10.52 -4.48
N SER A 39 -0.06 9.80 -3.52
CA SER A 39 0.66 8.90 -2.62
C SER A 39 0.05 7.51 -2.60
N ILE A 40 0.90 6.50 -2.39
CA ILE A 40 0.43 5.17 -2.01
C ILE A 40 0.55 5.07 -0.50
N GLU A 41 -0.51 4.62 0.18
CA GLU A 41 -0.53 4.31 1.60
C GLU A 41 -0.72 2.82 1.85
N LEU A 42 0.08 2.27 2.77
CA LEU A 42 -0.02 0.91 3.25
C LEU A 42 -0.27 0.86 4.76
N PRO A 43 -1.10 -0.07 5.23
CA PRO A 43 -1.27 -0.33 6.64
C PRO A 43 -0.01 -0.96 7.22
N THR A 44 0.36 -0.56 8.45
CA THR A 44 1.53 -1.13 9.15
C THR A 44 1.37 -2.60 9.54
N GLU A 45 0.12 -3.07 9.68
CA GLU A 45 -0.21 -4.46 10.03
C GLU A 45 -0.73 -5.23 8.80
N ARG A 46 -2.05 -5.19 8.59
CA ARG A 46 -2.75 -5.81 7.47
C ARG A 46 -3.95 -4.97 7.11
N GLY A 47 -4.17 -4.76 5.83
CA GLY A 47 -5.34 -4.03 5.37
C GLY A 47 -5.20 -3.68 3.90
N PRO A 48 -6.01 -2.76 3.41
CA PRO A 48 -5.96 -2.38 2.02
C PRO A 48 -4.81 -1.42 1.71
N TRP A 49 -4.29 -1.50 0.50
CA TRP A 49 -3.41 -0.50 -0.07
C TRP A 49 -4.25 0.59 -0.73
N ARG A 50 -3.88 1.85 -0.52
CA ARG A 50 -4.64 3.00 -0.99
C ARG A 50 -3.77 3.86 -1.89
N LEU A 51 -4.34 4.31 -2.99
CA LEU A 51 -3.80 5.39 -3.79
C LEU A 51 -4.61 6.65 -3.47
N LEU A 52 -3.94 7.69 -3.00
CA LEU A 52 -4.56 8.94 -2.56
C LEU A 52 -4.15 10.11 -3.45
N ARG A 53 -5.04 11.09 -3.55
CA ARG A 53 -4.72 12.42 -4.09
C ARG A 53 -3.86 13.20 -3.08
N PRO A 54 -3.24 14.31 -3.51
CA PRO A 54 -2.43 15.16 -2.62
C PRO A 54 -3.20 15.73 -1.42
N ASP A 55 -4.51 15.86 -1.53
CA ASP A 55 -5.41 16.31 -0.45
C ASP A 55 -5.82 15.19 0.52
N GLY A 56 -5.32 13.96 0.31
CA GLY A 56 -5.66 12.77 1.10
C GLY A 56 -6.94 12.06 0.65
N SER A 57 -7.65 12.58 -0.37
CA SER A 57 -8.85 11.90 -0.87
C SER A 57 -8.50 10.61 -1.62
N LEU A 58 -9.28 9.56 -1.38
CA LEU A 58 -9.07 8.26 -2.00
C LEU A 58 -9.28 8.32 -3.53
N ILE A 59 -8.34 7.74 -4.28
CA ILE A 59 -8.46 7.47 -5.72
C ILE A 59 -8.93 6.03 -5.92
N VAL A 60 -8.17 5.06 -5.38
CA VAL A 60 -8.47 3.64 -5.47
C VAL A 60 -7.90 2.89 -4.28
N GLU A 61 -8.57 1.81 -3.91
CA GLU A 61 -8.15 0.87 -2.88
C GLU A 61 -7.99 -0.53 -3.48
N MET A 62 -6.98 -1.28 -3.05
CA MET A 62 -6.85 -2.69 -3.38
C MET A 62 -6.52 -3.53 -2.15
N THR A 63 -6.90 -4.80 -2.16
CA THR A 63 -6.49 -5.74 -1.11
C THR A 63 -4.98 -5.96 -1.18
N GLN A 64 -4.29 -5.85 -0.03
CA GLN A 64 -2.88 -6.18 0.07
C GLN A 64 -2.62 -7.61 -0.43
N PRO A 65 -1.74 -7.79 -1.44
CA PRO A 65 -1.33 -9.11 -1.90
C PRO A 65 -0.72 -9.95 -0.79
N ARG A 66 -0.90 -11.27 -0.86
CA ARG A 66 -0.28 -12.17 0.12
C ARG A 66 1.22 -12.24 -0.11
N LEU A 67 1.99 -11.85 0.90
CA LEU A 67 3.46 -11.93 0.87
C LEU A 67 3.94 -13.39 0.77
N LYS A 68 4.83 -13.69 -0.17
CA LYS A 68 5.49 -15.00 -0.26
C LYS A 68 6.56 -15.14 0.83
N PRO A 69 6.79 -16.35 1.38
CA PRO A 69 7.84 -16.58 2.36
C PRO A 69 9.21 -16.11 1.86
N GLY A 70 9.91 -15.30 2.68
CA GLY A 70 11.24 -14.77 2.36
C GLY A 70 11.24 -13.55 1.41
N TYR A 71 10.07 -13.04 1.01
CA TYR A 71 9.94 -11.80 0.25
C TYR A 71 9.53 -10.64 1.16
N THR A 72 9.78 -9.42 0.72
CA THR A 72 9.30 -8.16 1.32
C THR A 72 8.60 -7.31 0.27
N PHE A 73 7.88 -6.28 0.72
CA PHE A 73 7.40 -5.22 -0.17
C PHE A 73 8.45 -4.12 -0.26
N ASN A 74 8.84 -3.75 -1.47
CA ASN A 74 9.73 -2.63 -1.78
C ASN A 74 8.89 -1.53 -2.42
N PHE A 75 9.10 -0.30 -1.98
CA PHE A 75 8.29 0.85 -2.36
C PHE A 75 9.08 1.76 -3.29
N GLY A 76 8.61 1.91 -4.52
CA GLY A 76 9.36 2.64 -5.54
C GLY A 76 10.78 2.11 -5.74
N GLU A 77 11.65 2.97 -6.27
CA GLU A 77 13.06 2.69 -6.55
C GLU A 77 13.33 1.33 -7.23
N CYS A 78 12.42 0.91 -8.11
CA CYS A 78 12.63 -0.24 -8.97
C CYS A 78 12.85 0.19 -10.42
N ARG A 79 13.74 -0.52 -11.12
CA ARG A 79 13.95 -0.39 -12.55
C ARG A 79 13.05 -1.38 -13.29
N ILE A 80 12.26 -0.89 -14.23
CA ILE A 80 11.55 -1.71 -15.22
C ILE A 80 12.14 -1.38 -16.58
N GLY A 81 12.79 -2.35 -17.23
CA GLY A 81 13.45 -2.11 -18.52
C GLY A 81 14.54 -1.04 -18.45
N GLY A 82 15.20 -0.87 -17.30
CA GLY A 82 16.27 0.11 -17.06
C GLY A 82 15.78 1.49 -16.57
N VAL A 83 14.48 1.76 -16.57
CA VAL A 83 13.92 3.04 -16.10
C VAL A 83 13.51 2.94 -14.63
N ILE A 84 14.03 3.83 -13.78
CA ILE A 84 13.66 3.90 -12.36
C ILE A 84 12.23 4.42 -12.23
N ARG A 85 11.44 3.74 -11.41
CA ARG A 85 10.03 4.03 -11.13
C ARG A 85 9.80 4.14 -9.62
N HIS A 86 9.00 5.13 -9.23
CA HIS A 86 8.58 5.38 -7.85
C HIS A 86 7.09 5.10 -7.61
N ASP A 87 6.35 4.87 -8.69
CA ASP A 87 4.92 4.69 -8.74
C ASP A 87 4.49 3.24 -8.62
N LEU A 88 5.24 2.42 -7.88
CA LEU A 88 4.95 1.01 -7.74
C LEU A 88 5.27 0.47 -6.36
N VAL A 89 4.69 -0.68 -6.06
CA VAL A 89 5.09 -1.58 -4.98
C VAL A 89 5.56 -2.88 -5.61
N ALA A 90 6.72 -3.40 -5.20
CA ALA A 90 7.26 -4.66 -5.67
C ALA A 90 7.29 -5.69 -4.55
N MET A 91 6.91 -6.93 -4.84
CA MET A 91 7.25 -8.07 -3.99
C MET A 91 8.60 -8.60 -4.43
N VAL A 92 9.63 -8.36 -3.62
CA VAL A 92 11.02 -8.68 -3.95
C VAL A 92 11.67 -9.46 -2.83
N ARG A 93 12.61 -10.33 -3.19
CA ARG A 93 13.53 -10.94 -2.24
C ARG A 93 14.91 -10.33 -2.43
N HIS A 94 15.39 -9.63 -1.42
CA HIS A 94 16.75 -9.12 -1.40
C HIS A 94 17.70 -10.25 -0.97
N VAL A 95 18.47 -10.78 -1.92
CA VAL A 95 19.48 -11.82 -1.66
C VAL A 95 20.87 -11.17 -1.68
N ASN A 96 21.51 -11.08 -0.51
CA ASN A 96 22.92 -10.74 -0.23
C ASN A 96 23.52 -9.49 -0.92
N ALA A 97 24.06 -8.55 -0.13
CA ALA A 97 25.09 -7.53 -0.47
C ALA A 97 25.12 -6.99 -1.92
N ARG A 98 23.95 -6.79 -2.52
CA ARG A 98 23.79 -6.19 -3.84
C ARG A 98 22.85 -5.02 -3.70
N GLU A 99 23.22 -3.92 -4.33
CA GLU A 99 22.40 -2.72 -4.40
C GLU A 99 21.08 -2.97 -5.16
N TRP A 100 21.10 -3.85 -6.17
CA TRP A 100 19.93 -4.12 -7.02
C TRP A 100 19.56 -5.60 -6.99
N SER A 101 18.32 -5.89 -6.59
CA SER A 101 17.76 -7.24 -6.47
C SER A 101 16.89 -7.56 -7.67
N LYS A 102 17.20 -8.66 -8.37
CA LYS A 102 16.45 -9.11 -9.56
C LYS A 102 15.37 -10.13 -9.25
N GLU A 103 15.31 -10.59 -8.01
CA GLU A 103 14.32 -11.57 -7.56
C GLU A 103 13.01 -10.89 -7.20
N VAL A 104 12.35 -10.36 -8.22
CA VAL A 104 11.06 -9.69 -8.13
C VAL A 104 9.98 -10.66 -8.60
N GLU A 105 9.03 -10.95 -7.71
CA GLU A 105 7.91 -11.85 -8.01
C GLU A 105 6.82 -11.12 -8.81
N ALA A 106 6.46 -9.92 -8.36
CA ALA A 106 5.38 -9.14 -8.92
C ALA A 106 5.56 -7.66 -8.58
N VAL A 107 5.02 -6.79 -9.41
CA VAL A 107 4.88 -5.36 -9.11
C VAL A 107 3.45 -4.91 -9.30
N TRP A 108 3.03 -3.93 -8.50
CA TRP A 108 1.76 -3.23 -8.61
C TRP A 108 2.06 -1.76 -8.87
N ILE A 109 1.83 -1.34 -10.11
CA ILE A 109 2.08 0.02 -10.58
C ILE A 109 0.81 0.84 -10.34
N ALA A 110 0.91 1.94 -9.59
CA ALA A 110 -0.18 2.87 -9.39
C ALA A 110 -0.40 3.72 -10.64
N ASP A 111 -1.64 3.73 -11.13
CA ASP A 111 -2.09 4.62 -12.20
C ASP A 111 -3.22 5.52 -11.66
N PRO A 112 -2.90 6.78 -11.27
CA PRO A 112 -3.90 7.72 -10.77
C PRO A 112 -4.93 8.11 -11.82
N GLU A 113 -4.57 8.13 -13.09
CA GLU A 113 -5.45 8.54 -14.19
C GLU A 113 -6.46 7.45 -14.50
N ALA A 114 -5.99 6.20 -14.61
CA ALA A 114 -6.83 5.02 -14.81
C ALA A 114 -7.50 4.52 -13.51
N ARG A 115 -7.13 5.11 -12.37
CA ARG A 115 -7.67 4.81 -11.02
C ARG A 115 -7.57 3.33 -10.65
N HIS A 116 -6.41 2.73 -10.90
CA HIS A 116 -6.16 1.34 -10.52
C HIS A 116 -4.70 1.06 -10.20
N PHE A 117 -4.44 -0.15 -9.71
CA PHE A 117 -3.10 -0.73 -9.66
C PHE A 117 -2.95 -1.76 -10.78
N ILE A 118 -1.96 -1.58 -11.64
CA ILE A 118 -1.64 -2.52 -12.71
C ILE A 118 -0.65 -3.55 -12.15
N ALA A 119 -1.10 -4.80 -12.04
CA ALA A 119 -0.22 -5.90 -11.69
C ALA A 119 0.61 -6.30 -12.91
N GLN A 120 1.94 -6.31 -12.76
CA GLN A 120 2.86 -6.79 -13.77
C GLN A 120 3.75 -7.89 -13.18
N PHE A 121 3.88 -8.97 -13.95
CA PHE A 121 4.74 -10.11 -13.65
C PHE A 121 5.74 -10.25 -14.79
N GLY A 122 7.01 -10.55 -14.52
CA GLY A 122 7.94 -10.81 -15.60
C GLY A 122 9.40 -10.55 -15.29
N LYS A 123 10.20 -10.62 -16.36
CA LYS A 123 11.66 -10.43 -16.35
C LYS A 123 11.98 -8.94 -16.57
N ASN A 124 13.20 -8.53 -16.22
CA ASN A 124 13.70 -7.15 -16.34
C ASN A 124 13.14 -6.15 -15.31
N ILE A 125 12.78 -6.65 -14.12
CA ILE A 125 12.49 -5.81 -12.96
C ILE A 125 13.60 -5.99 -11.94
N GLU A 126 14.15 -4.88 -11.47
CA GLU A 126 15.18 -4.87 -10.42
C GLU A 126 14.80 -3.83 -9.37
N CYS A 127 14.80 -4.19 -8.10
CA CYS A 127 14.48 -3.24 -7.02
C CYS A 127 15.69 -2.95 -6.17
N ARG A 128 15.83 -1.68 -5.76
CA ARG A 128 16.95 -1.26 -4.93
C ARG A 128 16.83 -1.86 -3.54
N ASN A 129 17.91 -2.46 -3.06
CA ASN A 129 18.02 -2.92 -1.68
C ASN A 129 18.45 -1.75 -0.79
N GLU A 130 17.51 -1.18 -0.05
CA GLU A 130 17.77 -0.06 0.88
C GLU A 130 18.77 -0.41 1.99
N GLY A 131 18.90 -1.70 2.34
CA GLY A 131 19.86 -2.19 3.33
C GLY A 131 21.28 -2.44 2.79
N TYR A 132 21.55 -2.10 1.53
CA TYR A 132 22.89 -2.28 0.95
C TYR A 132 23.87 -1.20 1.43
N GLY A 133 24.97 -1.61 2.09
CA GLY A 133 26.04 -0.71 2.53
C GLY A 133 25.80 0.00 3.87
N VAL A 134 24.72 -0.37 4.56
CA VAL A 134 24.40 -0.01 5.96
C VAL A 134 24.88 -1.10 6.90
#